data_AF-A0A3A0BUT9-F1
#
_entry.id   AF-A0A3A0BUT9-F1
#
_cell.length_a   1.000
_cell.length_b   1.000
_cell.length_c   1.000
_cell.angle_alpha   90.00
_cell.angle_beta   90.00
_cell.angle_gamma   90.00
#
_symmetry.space_group_name_H-M   'P 1'
#
loop_
_entity.id
_entity.type
_entity.pdbx_description
1 polymer ?
#
loop_
_entity_poly.entity_id
_entity_poly.type
_entity_poly.pdbx_seq_one_letter_code
_entity_poly.pdbx_strand_id
1 'polypeptide(L)'
;MKDLIHHGWAVKPQVLLLAIAAVLFTTVLINQWFFPAGAWKPIARASGGWLNATFQAGWISIMVIAGAVIMLVGRLRPFHFGIDLSKLGAGLLYAAMIWLLLNVFFLAFALAANTAVQFDPSWSEPGVRYKISEFAGQIAGNALAEEIIYRGFFLAQVLLLLRPRFEKRPWLWAALAILFSAAIFAVSHAPNRIWQGRYDSALAIVRDQAGLIFGGLFFGWLYLRTQNLFFVIGVHALVNRPTLLLALPENALPPAVVVNTFALLVALIWNKLPRVEARAMKT
;
A
#
# COMPACT_ATOMS: atom_id res chain seq x y z
N MET A 1 -4.58 19.30 6.66
CA MET A 1 -3.36 19.60 5.86
C MET A 1 -2.31 20.41 6.62
N LYS A 2 -2.68 21.43 7.44
CA LYS A 2 -1.69 22.21 8.21
C LYS A 2 -0.83 21.38 9.16
N ASP A 3 -1.38 20.29 9.72
CA ASP A 3 -0.66 19.42 10.67
C ASP A 3 0.22 18.33 10.02
N LEU A 4 0.19 18.17 8.69
CA LEU A 4 0.99 17.16 7.98
C LEU A 4 2.44 17.60 7.72
N ILE A 5 2.73 18.90 7.80
CA ILE A 5 3.89 19.50 7.15
C ILE A 5 4.51 20.59 8.03
N HIS A 6 5.38 20.17 8.95
CA HIS A 6 6.28 21.09 9.64
C HIS A 6 7.52 21.37 8.78
N HIS A 7 7.90 22.64 8.63
CA HIS A 7 9.02 23.08 7.77
C HIS A 7 10.37 22.42 8.09
N GLY A 8 10.54 21.84 9.28
CA GLY A 8 11.75 21.12 9.68
C GLY A 8 11.91 19.71 9.12
N TRP A 9 10.97 19.21 8.31
CA TRP A 9 10.97 17.80 7.85
C TRP A 9 11.36 17.60 6.39
N ALA A 10 11.66 18.68 5.66
CA ALA A 10 12.18 18.57 4.31
C ALA A 10 13.61 18.00 4.35
N VAL A 11 13.84 16.88 3.67
CA VAL A 11 15.19 16.32 3.55
C VAL A 11 15.96 17.06 2.46
N LYS A 12 17.29 16.96 2.53
CA LYS A 12 18.13 17.49 1.46
C LYS A 12 17.87 16.72 0.14
N PRO A 13 17.99 17.36 -1.05
CA PRO A 13 17.76 16.69 -2.33
C PRO A 13 18.56 15.39 -2.54
N GLN A 14 19.76 15.30 -1.97
CA GLN A 14 20.59 14.09 -2.04
C GLN A 14 19.92 12.88 -1.39
N VAL A 15 19.14 13.08 -0.32
CA VAL A 15 18.41 12.00 0.36
C VAL A 15 17.26 11.49 -0.51
N LEU A 16 16.59 12.39 -1.25
CA LEU A 16 15.55 12.00 -2.21
C LEU A 16 16.12 11.19 -3.37
N LEU A 17 17.25 11.65 -3.93
CA LEU A 17 17.94 10.91 -4.99
C LEU A 17 18.42 9.55 -4.49
N LEU A 18 18.98 9.49 -3.28
CA LEU A 18 19.38 8.23 -2.65
C LEU A 18 18.19 7.30 -2.41
N ALA A 19 17.03 7.83 -2.00
CA ALA A 19 15.82 7.02 -1.83
C ALA A 19 15.30 6.46 -3.16
N ILE A 20 15.30 7.26 -4.23
CA ILE A 20 14.94 6.78 -5.58
C ILE A 20 15.91 5.69 -6.03
N ALA A 21 17.22 5.93 -5.87
CA ALA A 21 18.23 4.93 -6.21
C ALA A 21 18.08 3.65 -5.38
N ALA A 22 17.81 3.76 -4.08
CA ALA A 22 17.58 2.63 -3.20
C ALA A 22 16.33 1.84 -3.61
N VAL A 23 15.21 2.50 -3.95
CA VAL A 23 14.00 1.84 -4.47
C VAL A 23 14.31 1.06 -5.74
N LEU A 24 14.98 1.68 -6.72
CA LEU A 24 15.33 1.01 -7.97
C LEU A 24 16.27 -0.18 -7.69
N PHE A 25 17.29 0.04 -6.87
CA PHE A 25 18.24 -1.00 -6.48
C PHE A 25 17.56 -2.17 -5.78
N THR A 26 16.71 -1.93 -4.76
CA THR A 26 16.01 -3.00 -4.03
C THR A 26 15.03 -3.72 -4.93
N THR A 27 14.31 -3.02 -5.81
CA THR A 27 13.38 -3.65 -6.75
C THR A 27 14.11 -4.58 -7.70
N VAL A 28 15.24 -4.16 -8.27
CA VAL A 28 16.06 -5.03 -9.11
C VAL A 28 16.65 -6.16 -8.26
N LEU A 29 17.25 -5.87 -7.09
CA LEU A 29 17.84 -6.87 -6.20
C LEU A 29 16.86 -8.01 -5.87
N ILE A 30 15.67 -7.64 -5.39
CA ILE A 30 14.61 -8.54 -4.96
C ILE A 30 14.09 -9.37 -6.15
N ASN A 31 13.69 -8.70 -7.24
CA ASN A 31 13.02 -9.38 -8.36
C ASN A 31 13.97 -10.16 -9.26
N GLN A 32 15.23 -9.72 -9.37
CA GLN A 32 16.20 -10.32 -10.30
C GLN A 32 17.09 -11.39 -9.68
N TRP A 33 17.42 -11.25 -8.40
CA TRP A 33 18.30 -12.20 -7.75
C TRP A 33 17.55 -13.04 -6.71
N PHE A 34 16.83 -12.42 -5.79
CA PHE A 34 16.28 -13.18 -4.66
C PHE A 34 15.12 -14.09 -5.05
N PHE A 35 14.18 -13.59 -5.87
CA PHE A 35 13.06 -14.41 -6.37
C PHE A 35 13.54 -15.59 -7.24
N PRO A 36 14.36 -15.39 -8.30
CA PRO A 36 14.83 -16.50 -9.14
C PRO A 36 15.71 -17.50 -8.38
N ALA A 37 16.56 -17.03 -7.46
CA ALA A 37 17.38 -17.92 -6.63
C ALA A 37 16.56 -18.71 -5.59
N GLY A 38 15.29 -18.39 -5.40
CA GLY A 38 14.47 -18.99 -4.34
C GLY A 38 14.99 -18.67 -2.94
N ALA A 39 15.66 -17.51 -2.77
CA ALA A 39 16.31 -17.09 -1.53
C ALA A 39 15.34 -17.03 -0.33
N TRP A 40 14.04 -16.88 -0.60
CA TRP A 40 12.98 -16.84 0.40
C TRP A 40 12.58 -18.23 0.96
N LYS A 41 12.85 -19.31 0.20
CA LYS A 41 12.38 -20.67 0.50
C LYS A 41 12.86 -21.19 1.86
N PRO A 42 14.14 -21.02 2.28
CA PRO A 42 14.61 -21.55 3.55
C PRO A 42 13.83 -20.97 4.75
N ILE A 43 13.67 -19.65 4.81
CA ILE A 43 12.96 -18.96 5.88
C ILE A 43 11.46 -19.24 5.82
N ALA A 44 10.87 -19.26 4.62
CA ALA A 44 9.46 -19.61 4.44
C ALA A 44 9.17 -21.04 4.92
N ARG A 45 10.05 -22.02 4.62
CA ARG A 45 9.89 -23.40 5.11
C ARG A 45 10.07 -23.49 6.63
N ALA A 46 11.12 -22.86 7.17
CA ALA A 46 11.40 -22.89 8.61
C ALA A 46 10.29 -22.25 9.46
N SER A 47 9.64 -21.22 8.93
CA SER A 47 8.47 -20.56 9.56
C SER A 47 7.14 -21.24 9.24
N GLY A 48 7.14 -22.37 8.52
CA GLY A 48 5.91 -23.05 8.11
C GLY A 48 5.02 -22.23 7.17
N GLY A 49 5.56 -21.21 6.48
CA GLY A 49 4.88 -20.35 5.52
C GLY A 49 4.59 -18.93 6.00
N TRP A 50 4.71 -18.65 7.30
CA TRP A 50 4.38 -17.33 7.88
C TRP A 50 5.27 -16.20 7.36
N LEU A 51 6.56 -16.46 7.23
CA LEU A 51 7.53 -15.52 6.66
C LEU A 51 7.67 -15.83 5.16
N ASN A 52 6.61 -15.61 4.38
CA ASN A 52 6.63 -15.83 2.93
C ASN A 52 7.48 -14.77 2.19
N ALA A 53 7.61 -14.94 0.87
CA ALA A 53 8.41 -14.04 0.05
C ALA A 53 7.91 -12.58 0.07
N THR A 54 6.59 -12.35 0.13
CA THR A 54 6.00 -11.01 0.23
C THR A 54 6.41 -10.31 1.51
N PHE A 55 6.35 -11.01 2.65
CA PHE A 55 6.81 -10.49 3.93
C PHE A 55 8.30 -10.15 3.88
N GLN A 56 9.13 -11.12 3.47
CA GLN A 56 10.59 -10.97 3.47
C GLN A 56 11.05 -9.84 2.52
N ALA A 57 10.51 -9.76 1.30
CA ALA A 57 10.83 -8.70 0.35
C ALA A 57 10.43 -7.32 0.88
N GLY A 58 9.22 -7.20 1.47
CA GLY A 58 8.76 -5.97 2.11
C GLY A 58 9.69 -5.52 3.23
N TRP A 59 10.15 -6.43 4.08
CA TRP A 59 11.08 -6.12 5.16
C TRP A 59 12.45 -5.67 4.68
N ILE A 60 12.99 -6.25 3.59
CA ILE A 60 14.22 -5.72 2.98
C ILE A 60 14.03 -4.26 2.56
N SER A 61 12.92 -3.94 1.88
CA SER A 61 12.59 -2.56 1.49
C SER A 61 12.44 -1.64 2.70
N ILE A 62 11.78 -2.09 3.78
CA ILE A 62 11.64 -1.31 5.02
C ILE A 62 13.02 -1.05 5.65
N MET A 63 13.86 -2.08 5.82
CA MET A 63 15.17 -1.92 6.45
C MET A 63 16.10 -1.01 5.64
N VAL A 64 16.17 -1.21 4.32
CA VAL A 64 17.08 -0.46 3.44
C VAL A 64 16.56 0.97 3.22
N ILE A 65 15.28 1.13 2.84
CA ILE A 65 14.77 2.43 2.41
C ILE A 65 14.25 3.21 3.61
N ALA A 66 13.32 2.66 4.38
CA ALA A 66 12.76 3.37 5.52
C ALA A 66 13.76 3.50 6.67
N GLY A 67 14.43 2.40 7.05
CA GLY A 67 15.42 2.37 8.11
C GLY A 67 16.69 3.16 7.74
N ALA A 68 17.45 2.69 6.76
CA ALA A 68 18.75 3.29 6.47
C ALA A 68 18.64 4.65 5.75
N VAL A 69 17.90 4.74 4.64
CA VAL A 69 17.88 5.99 3.85
C VAL A 69 17.03 7.09 4.51
N ILE A 70 15.78 6.79 4.85
CA ILE A 70 14.83 7.78 5.35
C ILE A 70 15.15 8.15 6.81
N MET A 71 15.31 7.16 7.69
CA MET A 71 15.53 7.42 9.12
C MET A 71 16.98 7.75 9.46
N LEU A 72 17.98 6.94 9.07
CA LEU A 72 19.37 7.19 9.45
C LEU A 72 19.99 8.36 8.66
N VAL A 73 19.95 8.31 7.33
CA VAL A 73 20.56 9.36 6.47
C VAL A 73 19.70 10.62 6.44
N GLY A 74 18.39 10.46 6.25
CA GLY A 74 17.42 11.56 6.24
C GLY A 74 17.12 12.16 7.61
N ARG A 75 17.55 11.50 8.70
CA ARG A 75 17.30 11.91 10.09
C ARG A 75 15.81 12.10 10.40
N LEU A 76 14.95 11.38 9.71
CA LEU A 76 13.51 11.40 9.95
C LEU A 76 13.11 10.37 11.02
N ARG A 77 12.05 10.68 11.76
CA ARG A 77 11.41 9.77 12.72
C ARG A 77 10.16 9.16 12.07
N PRO A 78 9.70 7.99 12.53
CA PRO A 78 8.52 7.31 11.96
C PRO A 78 7.31 8.22 11.72
N PHE A 79 7.00 9.10 12.67
CA PHE A 79 5.85 9.99 12.54
C PHE A 79 6.03 11.11 11.50
N HIS A 80 7.27 11.48 11.13
CA HIS A 80 7.52 12.48 10.07
C HIS A 80 7.07 11.97 8.69
N PHE A 81 6.94 10.65 8.51
CA PHE A 81 6.47 10.01 7.29
C PHE A 81 5.19 9.20 7.54
N GLY A 82 4.36 9.61 8.50
CA GLY A 82 2.99 9.13 8.63
C GLY A 82 2.77 7.91 9.54
N ILE A 83 3.81 7.37 10.17
CA ILE A 83 3.64 6.34 11.22
C ILE A 83 3.29 7.01 12.54
N ASP A 84 1.99 7.15 12.77
CA ASP A 84 1.40 7.69 14.00
C ASP A 84 0.54 6.61 14.66
N LEU A 85 1.08 5.94 15.68
CA LEU A 85 0.43 4.81 16.35
C LEU A 85 -0.91 5.19 16.99
N SER A 86 -1.16 6.47 17.28
CA SER A 86 -2.47 6.91 17.77
C SER A 86 -3.60 6.66 16.75
N LYS A 87 -3.25 6.57 15.46
CA LYS A 87 -4.17 6.32 14.34
C LYS A 87 -4.29 4.85 13.94
N LEU A 88 -3.51 3.97 14.56
CA LEU A 88 -3.49 2.54 14.26
C LEU A 88 -4.87 1.91 14.45
N GLY A 89 -5.50 2.17 15.60
CA GLY A 89 -6.82 1.62 15.94
C GLY A 89 -7.89 1.97 14.90
N ALA A 90 -8.01 3.26 14.57
CA ALA A 90 -8.95 3.71 13.53
C ALA A 90 -8.60 3.11 12.14
N GLY A 91 -7.32 3.05 11.79
CA GLY A 91 -6.89 2.51 10.50
C GLY A 91 -7.25 1.03 10.32
N LEU A 92 -6.94 0.22 11.33
CA LEU A 92 -7.26 -1.21 11.35
C LEU A 92 -8.77 -1.45 11.41
N LEU A 93 -9.51 -0.68 12.21
CA LEU A 93 -10.96 -0.80 12.30
C LEU A 93 -11.62 -0.59 10.94
N TYR A 94 -11.31 0.51 10.24
CA TYR A 94 -11.97 0.79 8.97
C TYR A 94 -11.52 -0.14 7.84
N ALA A 95 -10.27 -0.62 7.86
CA ALA A 95 -9.85 -1.68 6.96
C ALA A 95 -10.62 -2.99 7.20
N ALA A 96 -10.79 -3.39 8.46
CA ALA A 96 -11.58 -4.57 8.82
C ALA A 96 -13.06 -4.42 8.44
N MET A 97 -13.64 -3.22 8.61
CA MET A 97 -14.99 -2.92 8.15
C MET A 97 -15.12 -3.05 6.63
N ILE A 98 -14.15 -2.56 5.85
CA ILE A 98 -14.14 -2.74 4.39
C ILE A 98 -14.09 -4.22 4.03
N TRP A 99 -13.24 -5.01 4.69
CA TRP A 99 -13.19 -6.46 4.47
C TRP A 99 -14.52 -7.15 4.78
N LEU A 100 -15.20 -6.76 5.87
CA LEU A 100 -16.52 -7.31 6.20
C LEU A 100 -17.56 -6.94 5.14
N LEU A 101 -17.62 -5.67 4.75
CA LEU A 101 -18.52 -5.18 3.69
C LEU A 101 -18.25 -5.87 2.36
N LEU A 102 -16.99 -6.15 2.04
CA LEU A 102 -16.58 -6.89 0.85
C LEU A 102 -17.19 -8.30 0.83
N ASN A 103 -17.11 -9.03 1.94
CA ASN A 103 -17.68 -10.37 2.04
C ASN A 103 -19.21 -10.35 2.00
N VAL A 104 -19.84 -9.39 2.68
CA VAL A 104 -21.30 -9.19 2.60
C VAL A 104 -21.74 -8.85 1.18
N PHE A 105 -20.99 -8.00 0.48
CA PHE A 105 -21.28 -7.65 -0.91
C PHE A 105 -21.27 -8.87 -1.82
N PHE A 106 -20.24 -9.70 -1.76
CA PHE A 106 -20.16 -10.89 -2.62
C PHE A 106 -21.17 -11.98 -2.22
N LEU A 107 -21.54 -12.09 -0.95
CA LEU A 107 -22.66 -12.93 -0.53
C LEU A 107 -23.97 -12.44 -1.17
N ALA A 108 -24.29 -11.15 -1.03
CA ALA A 108 -25.49 -10.57 -1.61
C ALA A 108 -25.52 -10.69 -3.14
N PHE A 109 -24.37 -10.48 -3.80
CA PHE A 109 -24.23 -10.65 -5.23
C PHE A 109 -24.50 -12.09 -5.66
N ALA A 110 -23.95 -13.07 -4.96
CA ALA A 110 -24.17 -14.49 -5.27
C ALA A 110 -25.64 -14.90 -5.12
N LEU A 111 -26.31 -14.42 -4.06
CA LEU A 111 -27.74 -14.64 -3.84
C LEU A 111 -28.60 -13.97 -4.93
N ALA A 112 -28.31 -12.71 -5.27
CA ALA A 112 -29.05 -11.98 -6.31
C ALA A 112 -28.89 -12.60 -7.70
N ALA A 113 -27.73 -13.20 -7.98
CA ALA A 113 -27.45 -13.91 -9.22
C ALA A 113 -28.00 -15.36 -9.25
N ASN A 114 -28.69 -15.81 -8.18
CA ASN A 114 -29.12 -17.20 -7.99
C ASN A 114 -27.98 -18.22 -8.19
N THR A 115 -26.75 -17.83 -7.84
CA THR A 115 -25.58 -18.71 -7.89
C THR A 115 -25.43 -19.45 -6.56
N ALA A 116 -24.92 -20.69 -6.62
CA ALA A 116 -24.67 -21.47 -5.41
C ALA A 116 -23.64 -20.76 -4.50
N VAL A 117 -24.03 -20.46 -3.26
CA VAL A 117 -23.12 -19.90 -2.26
C VAL A 117 -22.21 -21.01 -1.77
N GLN A 118 -20.93 -20.93 -2.13
CA GLN A 118 -19.91 -21.88 -1.71
C GLN A 118 -18.78 -21.15 -0.98
N PHE A 119 -18.30 -21.74 0.12
CA PHE A 119 -17.06 -21.29 0.72
C PHE A 119 -15.91 -21.50 -0.26
N ASP A 120 -14.98 -20.55 -0.30
CA ASP A 120 -13.79 -20.69 -1.13
C ASP A 120 -12.98 -21.90 -0.63
N PRO A 121 -12.74 -22.94 -1.47
CA PRO A 121 -12.04 -24.16 -1.07
C PRO A 121 -10.65 -23.91 -0.48
N SER A 122 -10.03 -22.78 -0.80
CA SER A 122 -8.73 -22.40 -0.26
C SER A 122 -8.76 -21.96 1.22
N TRP A 123 -9.94 -21.98 1.86
CA TRP A 123 -10.08 -21.98 3.34
C TRP A 123 -10.08 -23.39 3.96
N SER A 124 -9.66 -24.41 3.22
CA SER A 124 -9.33 -25.74 3.75
C SER A 124 -7.82 -25.91 3.85
N GLU A 125 -7.32 -26.72 4.79
CA GLU A 125 -5.89 -27.00 4.93
C GLU A 125 -5.32 -27.69 3.66
N PRO A 126 -4.12 -27.30 3.18
CA PRO A 126 -3.18 -26.32 3.74
C PRO A 126 -3.42 -24.84 3.32
N GLY A 127 -4.47 -24.56 2.56
CA GLY A 127 -4.77 -23.26 1.96
C GLY A 127 -5.02 -22.12 2.95
N VAL A 128 -5.63 -22.42 4.11
CA VAL A 128 -5.90 -21.42 5.18
C VAL A 128 -4.63 -20.69 5.57
N ARG A 129 -3.58 -21.46 5.88
CA ARG A 129 -2.30 -20.90 6.32
C ARG A 129 -1.69 -20.02 5.22
N TYR A 130 -1.71 -20.49 3.98
CA TYR A 130 -1.21 -19.71 2.85
C TYR A 130 -1.94 -18.38 2.72
N LYS A 131 -3.28 -18.38 2.74
CA LYS A 131 -4.08 -17.14 2.67
C LYS A 131 -3.76 -16.15 3.77
N ILE A 132 -3.77 -16.61 5.02
CA ILE A 132 -3.52 -15.74 6.18
C ILE A 132 -2.09 -15.20 6.12
N SER A 133 -1.11 -16.04 5.81
CA SER A 133 0.29 -15.61 5.69
C SER A 133 0.49 -14.60 4.56
N GLU A 134 -0.14 -14.79 3.40
CA GLU A 134 -0.06 -13.86 2.26
C GLU A 134 -0.65 -12.50 2.62
N PHE A 135 -1.81 -12.47 3.28
CA PHE A 135 -2.42 -11.23 3.75
C PHE A 135 -1.58 -10.55 4.83
N ALA A 136 -1.05 -11.30 5.79
CA ALA A 136 -0.12 -10.79 6.79
C ALA A 136 1.15 -10.24 6.15
N GLY A 137 1.68 -10.93 5.12
CA GLY A 137 2.82 -10.48 4.32
C GLY A 137 2.56 -9.17 3.57
N GLN A 138 1.31 -8.89 3.17
CA GLN A 138 0.93 -7.58 2.65
C GLN A 138 0.93 -6.53 3.77
N ILE A 139 0.15 -6.74 4.83
CA ILE A 139 -0.04 -5.78 5.94
C ILE A 139 1.26 -5.43 6.64
N ALA A 140 2.14 -6.40 6.86
CA ALA A 140 3.38 -6.24 7.62
C ALA A 140 4.64 -6.25 6.74
N GLY A 141 4.49 -6.32 5.41
CA GLY A 141 5.60 -6.38 4.46
C GLY A 141 5.34 -5.46 3.27
N ASN A 142 4.77 -5.99 2.19
CA ASN A 142 4.71 -5.29 0.91
C ASN A 142 3.91 -3.98 0.95
N ALA A 143 2.64 -4.03 1.37
CA ALA A 143 1.80 -2.83 1.44
C ALA A 143 2.35 -1.84 2.47
N LEU A 144 2.85 -2.32 3.61
CA LEU A 144 3.52 -1.47 4.60
C LEU A 144 4.71 -0.71 4.00
N ALA A 145 5.61 -1.43 3.34
CA ALA A 145 6.81 -0.85 2.72
C ALA A 145 6.42 0.20 1.68
N GLU A 146 5.55 -0.16 0.73
CA GLU A 146 5.14 0.73 -0.34
C GLU A 146 4.43 1.98 0.21
N GLU A 147 3.49 1.84 1.13
CA GLU A 147 2.79 3.01 1.67
C GLU A 147 3.71 3.94 2.48
N ILE A 148 4.66 3.40 3.25
CA ILE A 148 5.69 4.21 3.92
C ILE A 148 6.51 5.00 2.89
N ILE A 149 6.99 4.32 1.84
CA ILE A 149 7.90 4.91 0.85
C ILE A 149 7.18 5.96 0.00
N TYR A 150 6.02 5.63 -0.56
CA TYR A 150 5.35 6.50 -1.52
C TYR A 150 4.44 7.53 -0.84
N ARG A 151 3.60 7.13 0.13
CA ARG A 151 2.63 8.06 0.77
C ARG A 151 3.24 8.75 1.97
N GLY A 152 3.97 8.00 2.78
CA GLY A 152 4.65 8.52 3.95
C GLY A 152 5.80 9.47 3.58
N PHE A 153 6.69 9.05 2.69
CA PHE A 153 7.91 9.78 2.37
C PHE A 153 7.81 10.60 1.08
N PHE A 154 7.74 9.99 -0.11
CA PHE A 154 7.82 10.74 -1.37
C PHE A 154 6.72 11.79 -1.51
N LEU A 155 5.46 11.44 -1.26
CA LEU A 155 4.35 12.38 -1.29
C LEU A 155 4.56 13.53 -0.30
N ALA A 156 4.97 13.25 0.94
CA ALA A 156 5.23 14.28 1.94
C ALA A 156 6.38 15.22 1.53
N GLN A 157 7.46 14.68 0.97
CA GLN A 157 8.60 15.47 0.51
C GLN A 157 8.25 16.31 -0.72
N VAL A 158 7.48 15.79 -1.68
CA VAL A 158 7.03 16.59 -2.82
C VAL A 158 6.09 17.70 -2.37
N LEU A 159 5.18 17.44 -1.41
CA LEU A 159 4.35 18.50 -0.81
C LEU A 159 5.22 19.60 -0.19
N LEU A 160 6.25 19.24 0.56
CA LEU A 160 7.20 20.19 1.16
C LEU A 160 7.92 21.03 0.09
N LEU A 161 8.44 20.39 -0.96
CA LEU A 161 9.17 21.04 -2.05
C LEU A 161 8.29 22.00 -2.86
N LEU A 162 7.04 21.62 -3.13
CA LEU A 162 6.12 22.42 -3.95
C LEU A 162 5.44 23.56 -3.18
N ARG A 163 5.39 23.49 -1.84
CA ARG A 163 4.63 24.44 -1.01
C ARG A 163 4.95 25.92 -1.30
N PRO A 164 6.23 26.38 -1.34
CA PRO A 164 6.54 27.79 -1.56
C PRO A 164 6.00 28.34 -2.87
N ARG A 165 5.85 27.49 -3.89
CA ARG A 165 5.42 27.89 -5.24
C ARG A 165 3.90 27.90 -5.39
N PHE A 166 3.19 27.07 -4.62
CA PHE A 166 1.76 26.80 -4.80
C PHE A 166 0.90 27.07 -3.56
N GLU A 167 1.41 27.80 -2.56
CA GLU A 167 0.70 28.10 -1.32
C GLU A 167 -0.70 28.74 -1.55
N LYS A 168 -0.82 29.59 -2.58
CA LYS A 168 -2.10 30.23 -2.97
C LYS A 168 -3.06 29.31 -3.75
N ARG A 169 -2.64 28.10 -4.12
CA ARG A 169 -3.41 27.12 -4.92
C ARG A 169 -3.32 25.72 -4.30
N PRO A 170 -3.94 25.50 -3.13
CA PRO A 170 -3.76 24.28 -2.34
C PRO A 170 -4.22 23.00 -3.06
N TRP A 171 -5.25 23.09 -3.92
CA TRP A 171 -5.71 21.95 -4.71
C TRP A 171 -4.67 21.52 -5.76
N LEU A 172 -4.06 22.48 -6.46
CA LEU A 172 -3.05 22.21 -7.49
C LEU A 172 -1.77 21.68 -6.85
N TRP A 173 -1.39 22.25 -5.71
CA TRP A 173 -0.29 21.77 -4.88
C TRP A 173 -0.45 20.29 -4.50
N ALA A 174 -1.61 19.91 -3.96
CA ALA A 174 -1.89 18.53 -3.59
C ALA A 174 -1.95 17.60 -4.82
N ALA A 175 -2.62 18.03 -5.90
CA ALA A 175 -2.74 17.24 -7.13
C ALA A 175 -1.38 16.96 -7.77
N LEU A 176 -0.50 17.96 -7.85
CA LEU A 176 0.86 17.78 -8.38
C LEU A 176 1.67 16.84 -7.50
N ALA A 177 1.61 16.98 -6.17
CA ALA A 177 2.37 16.11 -5.28
C ALA A 177 1.91 14.64 -5.36
N ILE A 178 0.60 14.40 -5.44
CA ILE A 178 0.04 13.07 -5.69
C ILE A 178 0.55 12.53 -7.04
N LEU A 179 0.49 13.33 -8.11
CA LEU A 179 0.91 12.93 -9.45
C LEU A 179 2.40 12.55 -9.49
N PHE A 180 3.28 13.36 -8.90
CA PHE A 180 4.71 13.06 -8.84
C PHE A 180 4.98 11.78 -8.04
N SER A 181 4.34 11.61 -6.89
CA SER A 181 4.48 10.37 -6.10
C SER A 181 3.97 9.14 -6.88
N ALA A 182 2.86 9.28 -7.60
CA ALA A 182 2.30 8.21 -8.44
C ALA A 182 3.20 7.87 -9.63
N ALA A 183 3.85 8.87 -10.23
CA ALA A 183 4.82 8.66 -11.30
C ALA A 183 6.07 7.91 -10.80
N ILE A 184 6.62 8.29 -9.65
CA ILE A 184 7.75 7.57 -9.02
C ILE A 184 7.37 6.12 -8.75
N PHE A 185 6.16 5.89 -8.21
CA PHE A 185 5.60 4.55 -8.00
C PHE A 185 5.55 3.73 -9.30
N ALA A 186 4.90 4.25 -10.34
CA ALA A 186 4.74 3.55 -11.61
C ALA A 186 6.08 3.22 -12.29
N VAL A 187 6.99 4.20 -12.35
CA VAL A 187 8.33 4.02 -12.95
C VAL A 187 9.15 3.00 -12.17
N SER A 188 9.09 3.01 -10.84
CA SER A 188 9.84 2.05 -10.03
C SER A 188 9.44 0.59 -10.24
N HIS A 189 8.24 0.33 -10.78
CA HIS A 189 7.77 -1.00 -11.14
C HIS A 189 8.25 -1.45 -12.53
N ALA A 190 8.58 -0.51 -13.43
CA ALA A 190 8.94 -0.82 -14.81
C ALA A 190 10.08 -1.84 -14.94
N PRO A 191 11.18 -1.80 -14.15
CA PRO A 191 12.25 -2.80 -14.25
C PRO A 191 11.75 -4.24 -14.02
N ASN A 192 10.88 -4.43 -13.03
CA ASN A 192 10.30 -5.75 -12.75
C ASN A 192 9.37 -6.20 -13.88
N ARG A 193 8.56 -5.28 -14.44
CA ARG A 193 7.63 -5.59 -15.53
C ARG A 193 8.34 -5.98 -16.82
N ILE A 194 9.41 -5.26 -17.16
CA ILE A 194 10.28 -5.56 -18.31
C ILE A 194 10.85 -6.97 -18.16
N TRP A 195 11.41 -7.28 -16.99
CA TRP A 195 12.03 -8.58 -16.77
C TRP A 195 11.04 -9.74 -16.78
N GLN A 196 9.84 -9.55 -16.23
CA GLN A 196 8.78 -10.56 -16.26
C GLN A 196 8.18 -10.75 -17.67
N GLY A 197 8.70 -10.08 -18.70
CA GLY A 197 8.18 -10.16 -20.06
C GLY A 197 6.77 -9.59 -20.21
N ARG A 198 6.31 -8.75 -19.28
CA ARG A 198 4.94 -8.19 -19.30
C ARG A 198 4.76 -7.07 -20.34
N TYR A 199 5.85 -6.53 -20.87
CA TYR A 199 5.86 -5.45 -21.86
C TYR A 199 6.17 -6.00 -23.25
N ASP A 200 5.25 -6.83 -23.76
CA ASP A 200 5.30 -7.40 -25.10
C ASP A 200 4.87 -6.41 -26.21
N SER A 201 4.25 -5.29 -25.82
CA SER A 201 3.70 -4.29 -26.73
C SER A 201 3.64 -2.90 -26.07
N ALA A 202 3.62 -1.85 -26.89
CA ALA A 202 3.44 -0.48 -26.41
C ALA A 202 2.12 -0.31 -25.63
N LEU A 203 1.05 -0.98 -26.07
CA LEU A 203 -0.24 -0.93 -25.39
C LEU A 203 -0.18 -1.60 -24.00
N ALA A 204 0.55 -2.71 -23.84
CA ALA A 204 0.76 -3.36 -22.54
C ALA A 204 1.50 -2.43 -21.56
N ILE A 205 2.53 -1.72 -22.04
CA ILE A 205 3.25 -0.71 -21.25
C ILE A 205 2.29 0.39 -20.79
N VAL A 206 1.55 0.99 -21.73
CA VAL A 206 0.61 2.07 -21.43
C VAL A 206 -0.46 1.62 -20.44
N ARG A 207 -1.02 0.41 -20.62
CA ARG A 207 -2.08 -0.12 -19.74
C ARG A 207 -1.57 -0.38 -18.31
N ASP A 208 -0.42 -1.02 -18.16
CA ASP A 208 0.16 -1.31 -16.83
C ASP A 208 0.55 -0.02 -16.12
N GLN A 209 1.27 0.88 -16.81
CA GLN A 209 1.71 2.15 -16.24
C GLN A 209 0.53 3.08 -15.92
N ALA A 210 -0.50 3.14 -16.77
CA ALA A 210 -1.72 3.87 -16.46
C ALA A 210 -2.40 3.29 -15.21
N GLY A 211 -2.52 1.97 -15.10
CA GLY A 211 -3.08 1.31 -13.91
C GLY A 211 -2.30 1.64 -12.64
N LEU A 212 -0.97 1.61 -12.69
CA LEU A 212 -0.10 1.98 -11.57
C LEU A 212 -0.21 3.47 -11.22
N ILE A 213 -0.28 4.36 -12.21
CA ILE A 213 -0.52 5.79 -11.97
C ILE A 213 -1.88 5.99 -11.31
N PHE A 214 -2.96 5.41 -11.83
CA PHE A 214 -4.30 5.53 -11.24
C PHE A 214 -4.36 4.99 -9.81
N GLY A 215 -3.75 3.84 -9.53
CA GLY A 215 -3.59 3.33 -8.17
C GLY A 215 -2.78 4.28 -7.29
N GLY A 216 -1.67 4.80 -7.82
CA GLY A 216 -0.84 5.84 -7.22
C GLY A 216 -1.64 7.06 -6.78
N LEU A 217 -2.42 7.61 -7.71
CA LEU A 217 -3.30 8.76 -7.52
C LEU A 217 -4.36 8.47 -6.44
N PHE A 218 -5.03 7.32 -6.53
CA PHE A 218 -6.09 6.92 -5.62
C PHE A 218 -5.61 6.83 -4.16
N PHE A 219 -4.56 6.06 -3.91
CA PHE A 219 -4.02 5.90 -2.55
C PHE A 219 -3.32 7.18 -2.05
N GLY A 220 -2.71 7.98 -2.93
CA GLY A 220 -2.21 9.30 -2.56
C GLY A 220 -3.33 10.23 -2.08
N TRP A 221 -4.47 10.24 -2.79
CA TRP A 221 -5.66 10.96 -2.36
C TRP A 221 -6.24 10.40 -1.06
N LEU A 222 -6.37 9.07 -0.93
CA LEU A 222 -6.84 8.43 0.31
C LEU A 222 -5.98 8.85 1.51
N TYR A 223 -4.66 8.86 1.37
CA TYR A 223 -3.76 9.27 2.43
C TYR A 223 -3.96 10.74 2.81
N LEU A 224 -4.04 11.66 1.84
CA LEU A 224 -4.27 13.08 2.16
C LEU A 224 -5.66 13.32 2.76
N ARG A 225 -6.67 12.55 2.32
CA ARG A 225 -8.05 12.67 2.79
C ARG A 225 -8.24 12.15 4.21
N THR A 226 -7.56 11.07 4.57
CA THR A 226 -7.73 10.38 5.86
C THR A 226 -6.63 10.72 6.87
N GLN A 227 -5.47 11.16 6.39
CA GLN A 227 -4.24 11.36 7.17
C GLN A 227 -3.86 10.15 8.04
N ASN A 228 -4.24 8.94 7.59
CA ASN A 228 -4.05 7.69 8.32
C ASN A 228 -3.35 6.66 7.42
N LEU A 229 -2.05 6.46 7.63
CA LEU A 229 -1.26 5.54 6.83
C LEU A 229 -1.72 4.07 7.01
N PHE A 230 -2.13 3.69 8.21
CA PHE A 230 -2.59 2.33 8.51
C PHE A 230 -3.88 1.97 7.78
N PHE A 231 -4.79 2.93 7.60
CA PHE A 231 -5.97 2.74 6.75
C PHE A 231 -5.58 2.43 5.30
N VAL A 232 -4.65 3.23 4.74
CA VAL A 232 -4.17 3.06 3.36
C VAL A 232 -3.47 1.71 3.19
N ILE A 233 -2.63 1.30 4.15
CA ILE A 233 -1.97 -0.03 4.18
C ILE A 233 -3.02 -1.14 4.18
N GLY A 234 -4.06 -1.04 5.01
CA GLY A 234 -5.14 -2.02 5.08
C GLY A 234 -5.90 -2.14 3.76
N VAL A 235 -6.28 -1.01 3.15
CA VAL A 235 -6.95 -0.99 1.84
C VAL A 235 -6.04 -1.59 0.77
N HIS A 236 -4.75 -1.24 0.73
CA HIS A 236 -3.81 -1.78 -0.24
C HIS A 236 -3.64 -3.31 -0.06
N ALA A 237 -3.48 -3.78 1.17
CA ALA A 237 -3.41 -5.21 1.43
C ALA A 237 -4.67 -5.94 0.95
N LEU A 238 -5.86 -5.37 1.16
CA LEU A 238 -7.13 -5.93 0.68
C LEU A 238 -7.26 -5.88 -0.84
N VAL A 239 -6.73 -4.87 -1.51
CA VAL A 239 -6.67 -4.83 -2.99
C VAL A 239 -5.81 -5.96 -3.53
N ASN A 240 -4.65 -6.23 -2.90
CA ASN A 240 -3.71 -7.27 -3.35
C ASN A 240 -4.14 -8.69 -2.95
N ARG A 241 -4.72 -8.81 -1.74
CA ARG A 241 -5.15 -10.05 -1.11
C ARG A 241 -6.49 -9.81 -0.40
N PRO A 242 -7.61 -9.88 -1.13
CA PRO A 242 -8.94 -9.57 -0.58
C PRO A 242 -9.41 -10.54 0.50
N THR A 243 -8.86 -11.76 0.56
CA THR A 243 -9.22 -12.81 1.53
C THR A 243 -10.73 -13.06 1.65
N LEU A 244 -11.40 -13.19 0.50
CA LEU A 244 -12.82 -13.53 0.44
C LEU A 244 -13.08 -14.89 1.07
N LEU A 245 -14.17 -14.99 1.84
CA LEU A 245 -14.66 -16.23 2.46
C LEU A 245 -15.38 -17.13 1.46
N LEU A 246 -16.05 -16.52 0.48
CA LEU A 246 -16.83 -17.21 -0.53
C LEU A 246 -16.06 -17.30 -1.85
N ALA A 247 -16.30 -18.37 -2.60
CA ALA A 247 -15.84 -18.49 -3.97
C ALA A 247 -16.46 -17.38 -4.83
N LEU A 248 -15.67 -16.78 -5.70
CA LEU A 248 -16.16 -15.73 -6.60
C LEU A 248 -17.04 -16.33 -7.70
N PRO A 249 -18.27 -15.81 -7.89
CA PRO A 249 -19.05 -16.13 -9.08
C PRO A 249 -18.31 -15.72 -10.36
N GLU A 250 -18.50 -16.47 -11.46
CA GLU A 250 -17.78 -16.26 -12.73
C GLU A 250 -17.90 -14.83 -13.28
N ASN A 251 -19.07 -14.21 -13.11
CA ASN A 251 -19.36 -12.86 -13.61
C ASN A 251 -19.26 -11.76 -12.53
N ALA A 252 -18.62 -12.07 -11.41
CA ALA A 252 -18.48 -11.12 -10.31
C ALA A 252 -17.53 -9.96 -10.65
N LEU A 253 -17.80 -8.79 -10.08
CA LEU A 253 -16.88 -7.65 -10.16
C LEU A 253 -15.52 -8.01 -9.55
N PRO A 254 -14.40 -7.48 -10.07
CA PRO A 254 -13.09 -7.69 -9.46
C PRO A 254 -13.07 -7.18 -8.00
N PRO A 255 -12.63 -7.98 -7.01
CA PRO A 255 -12.67 -7.58 -5.61
C PRO A 255 -11.93 -6.28 -5.31
N ALA A 256 -10.80 -6.04 -6.00
CA ALA A 256 -10.04 -4.79 -5.89
C ALA A 256 -10.89 -3.54 -6.21
N VAL A 257 -11.78 -3.63 -7.20
CA VAL A 257 -12.69 -2.53 -7.57
C VAL A 257 -13.68 -2.26 -6.43
N VAL A 258 -14.25 -3.32 -5.85
CA VAL A 258 -15.19 -3.22 -4.73
C VAL A 258 -14.51 -2.66 -3.47
N VAL A 259 -13.30 -3.13 -3.15
CA VAL A 259 -12.47 -2.60 -2.04
C VAL A 259 -12.19 -1.12 -2.24
N ASN A 260 -11.74 -0.71 -3.43
CA ASN A 260 -11.46 0.71 -3.72
C ASN A 260 -12.72 1.56 -3.64
N THR A 261 -13.87 1.03 -4.04
CA THR A 261 -15.17 1.72 -3.93
C THR A 261 -15.54 1.95 -2.48
N PHE A 262 -15.45 0.94 -1.62
CA PHE A 262 -15.72 1.11 -0.19
C PHE A 262 -14.70 2.02 0.50
N ALA A 263 -13.42 1.91 0.13
CA ALA A 263 -12.38 2.81 0.63
C ALA A 263 -12.64 4.26 0.26
N LEU A 264 -13.11 4.52 -0.98
CA LEU A 264 -13.53 5.85 -1.42
C LEU A 264 -14.69 6.36 -0.57
N LEU A 265 -15.75 5.57 -0.37
CA LEU A 265 -16.90 5.96 0.44
C LEU A 265 -16.50 6.28 1.89
N VAL A 266 -15.70 5.42 2.51
CA VAL A 266 -15.14 5.62 3.86
C VAL A 266 -14.32 6.91 3.91
N ALA A 267 -13.44 7.15 2.93
CA ALA A 267 -12.63 8.36 2.87
C ALA A 267 -13.48 9.64 2.68
N LEU A 268 -14.55 9.59 1.88
CA LEU A 268 -15.46 10.73 1.69
C LEU A 268 -16.11 11.15 3.02
N ILE A 269 -16.52 10.18 3.85
CA ILE A 269 -17.15 10.45 5.15
C ILE A 269 -16.18 10.48 6.33
N TRP A 270 -14.86 10.35 6.10
CA TRP A 270 -13.85 10.15 7.14
C TRP A 270 -13.93 11.12 8.33
N ASN A 271 -14.19 12.41 8.07
CA ASN A 271 -14.25 13.43 9.11
C ASN A 271 -15.48 13.31 10.03
N LYS A 272 -16.48 12.52 9.63
CA LYS A 272 -17.70 12.22 10.39
C LYS A 272 -17.60 10.92 11.16
N LEU A 273 -16.56 10.12 10.90
CA LEU A 273 -16.38 8.83 11.53
C LEU A 273 -15.87 8.99 12.98
N PRO A 274 -16.29 8.13 13.92
CA PRO A 274 -15.81 8.17 15.30
C PRO A 274 -14.28 8.09 15.36
N ARG A 275 -13.68 8.97 16.18
CA ARG A 275 -12.24 8.86 16.45
C ARG A 275 -12.01 7.71 17.42
N VAL A 276 -11.35 6.66 16.96
CA VAL A 276 -10.81 5.62 17.83
C VAL A 276 -9.45 6.12 18.30
N GLU A 277 -9.46 6.94 19.36
CA GLU A 277 -8.22 7.38 20.00
C GLU A 277 -7.66 6.20 20.79
N ALA A 278 -6.44 5.76 20.44
CA ALA A 278 -5.67 4.98 21.38
C ALA A 278 -5.44 5.87 22.60
N ARG A 279 -5.97 5.50 23.78
CA ARG A 279 -5.61 6.15 25.04
C ARG A 279 -4.08 6.18 25.08
N ALA A 280 -3.49 7.37 24.97
CA ALA A 280 -2.07 7.52 25.16
C ALA A 280 -1.74 6.90 26.52
N MET A 281 -0.98 5.80 26.52
CA MET A 281 -0.27 5.43 27.73
C MET A 281 0.64 6.61 28.01
N LYS A 282 0.28 7.40 29.04
CA LYS A 282 1.14 8.45 29.58
C LYS A 282 2.41 7.73 30.03
N THR A 283 3.45 7.80 29.20
CA THR A 283 4.84 7.51 29.61
C THR A 283 5.47 8.82 30.04
#